data_AF-A0A5P0JJX4-F1
#
_entry.id   AF-A0A5P0JJX4-F1
#
_cell.length_a   1.000
_cell.length_b   1.000
_cell.length_c   1.000
_cell.angle_alpha   90.00
_cell.angle_beta   90.00
_cell.angle_gamma   90.00
#
_symmetry.space_group_name_H-M   'P 1'
#
loop_
_entity.id
_entity.type
_entity.pdbx_description
1 polymer ?
#
loop_
_entity_poly.entity_id
_entity_poly.type
_entity_poly.pdbx_seq_one_letter_code
_entity_poly.pdbx_strand_id
1 'polypeptide(L)'
;LLGLNDPLIQISSFDRPNIRYMLMEKFKPLDQLMRYVQEQRGKSGIIYCNSRAKVEDTAARLQSKGISAAAYHAGLENNVRADVQEKFQRDDLQIVVATVAFGMGINKPNVR
;
A
#
# COMPACT_ATOMS: atom_id res chain seq x y z
N LEU A 1 29.68 11.62 0.97
CA LEU A 1 28.84 11.88 -0.23
C LEU A 1 28.54 13.37 -0.42
N LEU A 2 28.01 14.09 0.58
CA LEU A 2 27.61 15.51 0.40
C LEU A 2 28.62 16.57 0.91
N GLY A 3 29.66 16.19 1.66
CA GLY A 3 30.71 17.14 2.10
C GLY A 3 30.20 18.29 2.98
N LEU A 4 29.22 18.03 3.84
CA LEU A 4 28.66 19.04 4.73
C LEU A 4 29.68 19.43 5.81
N ASN A 5 29.88 20.72 6.01
CA ASN A 5 30.75 21.27 7.06
C ASN A 5 29.87 21.82 8.19
N ASP A 6 30.01 21.26 9.39
CA ASP A 6 29.25 21.60 10.60
C ASP A 6 27.75 21.87 10.36
N PRO A 7 27.00 20.90 9.78
CA PRO A 7 25.60 21.12 9.48
C PRO A 7 24.76 21.17 10.77
N LEU A 8 23.76 22.04 10.80
CA LEU A 8 22.68 21.93 11.76
C LEU A 8 21.93 20.61 11.54
N ILE A 9 21.92 19.73 12.54
CA ILE A 9 21.17 18.48 12.53
C ILE A 9 19.90 18.64 13.37
N GLN A 10 18.74 18.54 12.72
CA GLN A 10 17.45 18.52 13.40
C GLN A 10 16.77 17.18 13.16
N ILE A 11 16.34 16.53 14.24
CA ILE A 11 15.68 15.23 14.22
C ILE A 11 14.37 15.37 15.00
N SER A 12 13.25 15.14 14.34
CA SER A 12 11.94 15.08 14.98
C SER A 12 11.64 13.68 15.51
N SER A 13 10.61 13.55 16.35
CA SER A 13 10.12 12.24 16.78
C SER A 13 9.61 11.42 15.59
N PHE A 14 9.79 10.09 15.67
CA PHE A 14 9.21 9.12 14.74
C PHE A 14 7.81 8.67 15.16
N ASP A 15 7.36 9.06 16.35
CA ASP A 15 6.11 8.56 16.92
C ASP A 15 4.89 8.95 16.08
N ARG A 16 3.98 7.98 15.96
CA ARG A 16 2.70 8.10 15.28
C ARG A 16 1.65 7.48 16.19
N PRO A 17 1.14 8.21 17.20
CA PRO A 17 0.28 7.65 18.24
C PRO A 17 -1.05 7.11 17.70
N ASN A 18 -1.40 7.47 16.46
CA ASN A 18 -2.59 7.01 15.76
C ASN A 18 -2.36 5.70 14.96
N ILE A 19 -1.15 5.16 14.90
CA ILE A 19 -0.82 3.91 14.20
C ILE A 19 -0.73 2.77 15.21
N ARG A 20 -1.52 1.72 14.97
CA ARG A 20 -1.46 0.48 15.75
C ARG A 20 -0.62 -0.55 15.01
N TYR A 21 0.48 -0.98 15.63
CA TYR A 21 1.29 -2.08 15.13
C TYR A 21 0.66 -3.42 15.51
N MET A 22 0.38 -4.26 14.51
CA MET A 22 -0.22 -5.58 14.67
C MET A 22 0.62 -6.60 13.92
N LEU A 23 0.71 -7.81 14.46
CA LEU A 23 1.40 -8.93 13.82
C LEU A 23 0.52 -10.18 13.90
N MET A 24 0.51 -10.95 12.81
CA MET A 24 -0.21 -12.21 12.71
C MET A 24 0.71 -13.24 12.07
N GLU A 25 0.77 -14.44 12.64
CA GLU A 25 1.49 -15.55 12.04
C GLU A 25 0.79 -16.00 10.75
N LYS A 26 1.60 -16.32 9.74
CA LYS A 26 1.11 -16.59 8.39
C LYS A 26 0.70 -18.06 8.24
N PHE A 27 -0.60 -18.30 8.18
CA PHE A 27 -1.20 -19.62 7.96
C PHE A 27 -2.40 -19.49 7.01
N LYS A 28 -2.39 -20.20 5.86
CA LYS A 28 -3.35 -19.96 4.77
C LYS A 28 -3.44 -18.46 4.41
N PRO A 29 -2.36 -17.90 3.82
CA PRO A 29 -2.16 -16.45 3.73
C PRO A 29 -3.29 -15.68 3.05
N LEU A 30 -3.87 -16.29 2.01
CA LEU A 30 -4.93 -15.65 1.25
C LEU A 30 -6.21 -15.55 2.08
N ASP A 31 -6.59 -16.62 2.78
CA ASP A 31 -7.80 -16.65 3.61
C ASP A 31 -7.70 -15.64 4.76
N GLN A 32 -6.52 -15.56 5.40
CA GLN A 32 -6.24 -14.56 6.43
C GLN A 32 -6.34 -13.14 5.87
N LEU A 33 -5.75 -12.88 4.71
CA LEU A 33 -5.81 -11.57 4.06
C LEU A 33 -7.25 -11.19 3.69
N MET A 34 -8.01 -12.11 3.09
CA MET A 34 -9.41 -11.86 2.72
C MET A 34 -10.23 -11.50 3.96
N ARG A 35 -10.09 -12.29 5.03
CA ARG A 35 -10.78 -12.03 6.29
C ARG A 35 -10.40 -10.65 6.85
N TYR A 36 -9.12 -10.31 6.89
CA TYR A 36 -8.64 -9.02 7.36
C TYR A 36 -9.23 -7.86 6.55
N VAL A 37 -9.24 -7.97 5.22
CA VAL A 37 -9.79 -6.94 4.32
C VAL A 37 -11.30 -6.78 4.52
N GLN A 38 -12.04 -7.88 4.67
CA GLN A 38 -13.48 -7.85 4.95
C GLN A 38 -13.79 -7.17 6.29
N GLU A 39 -12.97 -7.41 7.32
CA GLU A 39 -13.10 -6.75 8.63
C GLU A 39 -12.90 -5.22 8.55
N GLN A 40 -12.22 -4.71 7.52
CA GLN A 40 -12.05 -3.27 7.31
C GLN A 40 -13.28 -2.56 6.74
N ARG A 41 -14.29 -3.30 6.25
CA ARG A 41 -15.60 -2.76 5.81
C ARG A 41 -15.49 -1.58 4.84
N GLY A 42 -14.70 -1.72 3.78
CA GLY A 42 -14.62 -0.73 2.69
C GLY A 42 -13.63 0.42 2.92
N LYS A 43 -12.84 0.41 4.00
CA LYS A 43 -11.78 1.40 4.22
C LYS A 43 -10.68 1.29 3.16
N SER A 44 -10.09 2.44 2.85
CA SER A 44 -8.96 2.57 1.92
C SER A 44 -7.66 2.08 2.55
N GLY A 45 -6.92 1.22 1.85
CA GLY A 45 -5.73 0.56 2.41
C GLY A 45 -4.68 0.17 1.37
N ILE A 46 -3.48 -0.15 1.83
CA ILE A 46 -2.36 -0.59 0.98
C ILE A 46 -1.90 -1.97 1.43
N ILE A 47 -1.71 -2.88 0.47
CA ILE A 47 -1.14 -4.22 0.71
C ILE A 47 0.23 -4.28 0.06
N TYR A 48 1.29 -4.31 0.87
CA TYR A 48 2.65 -4.45 0.37
C TYR A 48 3.05 -5.92 0.15
N CYS A 49 3.68 -6.19 -1.00
CA CYS A 49 4.19 -7.49 -1.41
C CYS A 49 5.65 -7.37 -1.89
N ASN A 50 6.42 -8.44 -1.72
CA ASN A 50 7.86 -8.43 -2.05
C ASN A 50 8.18 -8.64 -3.54
N SER A 51 7.22 -9.05 -4.38
CA SER A 51 7.45 -9.31 -5.80
C SER A 51 6.30 -8.86 -6.69
N ARG A 52 6.60 -8.56 -7.96
CA ARG A 52 5.60 -8.17 -8.97
C ARG A 52 4.55 -9.26 -9.18
N ALA A 53 5.00 -10.51 -9.34
CA ALA A 53 4.12 -11.66 -9.49
C ALA A 53 3.15 -11.79 -8.30
N LYS A 54 3.60 -11.51 -7.06
CA LYS A 54 2.72 -11.59 -5.89
C LYS A 54 1.74 -10.45 -5.80
N VAL A 55 2.13 -9.25 -6.25
CA VAL A 55 1.22 -8.10 -6.39
C VAL A 55 0.07 -8.44 -7.34
N GLU A 56 0.40 -8.93 -8.54
CA GLU A 56 -0.59 -9.29 -9.57
C GLU A 56 -1.52 -10.42 -9.08
N ASP A 57 -0.97 -11.52 -8.56
CA ASP A 57 -1.75 -12.64 -8.00
C ASP A 57 -2.70 -12.19 -6.88
N THR A 58 -2.24 -11.32 -5.98
CA THR A 58 -3.04 -10.85 -4.84
C THR A 58 -4.14 -9.89 -5.29
N ALA A 59 -3.85 -8.97 -6.21
CA ALA A 59 -4.84 -8.05 -6.77
C ALA A 59 -5.95 -8.82 -7.51
N ALA A 60 -5.60 -9.76 -8.38
CA ALA A 60 -6.56 -10.58 -9.13
C ALA A 60 -7.46 -11.40 -8.19
N ARG A 61 -6.92 -11.93 -7.09
CA ARG A 61 -7.71 -12.69 -6.09
C ARG A 61 -8.66 -11.81 -5.28
N LEU A 62 -8.27 -10.57 -4.96
CA LEU A 62 -9.17 -9.60 -4.33
C LEU A 62 -10.31 -9.23 -5.28
N GLN A 63 -9.98 -8.93 -6.54
CA GLN A 63 -10.96 -8.60 -7.59
C GLN A 63 -11.95 -9.73 -7.83
N SER A 64 -11.51 -11.00 -7.86
CA SER A 64 -12.41 -12.15 -8.03
C SER A 64 -13.39 -12.35 -6.86
N LYS A 65 -13.17 -11.67 -5.74
CA LYS A 65 -14.08 -11.60 -4.58
C LYS A 65 -14.90 -10.30 -4.54
N GLY A 66 -14.85 -9.49 -5.60
CA GLY A 66 -15.60 -8.23 -5.71
C GLY A 66 -14.98 -7.07 -4.92
N ILE A 67 -13.73 -7.19 -4.49
CA ILE A 67 -13.03 -6.12 -3.76
C ILE A 67 -12.40 -5.15 -4.78
N SER A 68 -12.62 -3.86 -4.59
CA SER A 68 -12.01 -2.79 -5.40
C SER A 68 -10.50 -2.72 -5.12
N ALA A 69 -9.71 -3.45 -5.90
CA ALA A 69 -8.26 -3.56 -5.74
C ALA A 69 -7.54 -3.43 -7.08
N ALA A 70 -6.36 -2.82 -7.09
CA ALA A 70 -5.49 -2.76 -8.28
C ALA A 70 -4.02 -3.01 -7.92
N ALA A 71 -3.30 -3.59 -8.86
CA ALA A 71 -1.85 -3.81 -8.78
C ALA A 71 -1.09 -2.50 -9.05
N TYR A 72 0.02 -2.30 -8.34
CA TYR A 72 0.98 -1.24 -8.60
C TYR A 72 2.41 -1.73 -8.44
N HIS A 73 3.19 -1.71 -9.52
CA HIS A 73 4.63 -1.98 -9.47
C HIS A 73 5.38 -1.36 -10.65
N ALA A 74 6.71 -1.28 -10.54
CA ALA A 74 7.57 -0.67 -11.55
C ALA A 74 7.60 -1.37 -12.93
N GLY A 75 6.97 -2.54 -13.07
CA GLY A 75 6.78 -3.20 -14.37
C GLY A 75 5.54 -2.73 -15.15
N LEU A 76 4.67 -1.92 -14.53
CA LEU A 76 3.51 -1.35 -15.21
C LEU A 76 3.92 -0.12 -16.00
N GLU A 77 3.20 0.15 -17.09
CA GLU A 77 3.34 1.40 -17.83
C GLU A 77 3.01 2.61 -16.93
N ASN A 78 3.62 3.76 -17.25
CA ASN A 78 3.50 4.95 -16.42
C ASN A 78 2.07 5.52 -16.38
N ASN A 79 1.32 5.44 -17.48
CA ASN A 79 -0.10 5.80 -17.54
C ASN A 79 -0.96 4.94 -16.59
N VAL A 80 -0.73 3.62 -16.54
CA VAL A 80 -1.44 2.70 -15.64
C VAL A 80 -1.11 3.03 -14.18
N ARG A 81 0.15 3.28 -13.87
CA ARG A 81 0.57 3.69 -12.52
C ARG A 81 -0.09 5.00 -12.10
N ALA A 82 -0.13 5.98 -12.98
CA ALA A 82 -0.78 7.27 -12.73
C ALA A 82 -2.28 7.10 -12.48
N ASP A 83 -2.97 6.32 -13.32
CA ASP A 83 -4.41 6.03 -13.17
C ASP A 83 -4.73 5.32 -11.85
N VAL A 84 -3.96 4.29 -11.47
CA VAL A 84 -4.13 3.59 -10.18
C VAL A 84 -3.92 4.54 -9.00
N GLN A 85 -2.89 5.38 -9.04
CA GLN A 85 -2.62 6.36 -7.99
C GLN A 85 -3.72 7.43 -7.90
N GLU A 86 -4.24 7.91 -9.03
CA GLU A 86 -5.32 8.89 -9.10
C GLU A 86 -6.62 8.32 -8.53
N LYS A 87 -7.02 7.12 -8.97
CA LYS A 87 -8.21 6.43 -8.45
C LYS A 87 -8.12 6.15 -6.95
N PHE A 88 -6.95 5.76 -6.46
CA PHE A 88 -6.73 5.55 -5.02
C PHE A 88 -6.85 6.85 -4.23
N GLN A 89 -6.30 7.95 -4.74
CA GLN A 89 -6.42 9.25 -4.10
C GLN A 89 -7.88 9.74 -4.05
N ARG A 90 -8.66 9.52 -5.11
CA ARG A 90 -10.07 9.90 -5.22
C ARG A 90 -11.07 9.01 -4.50
N ASP A 91 -10.61 7.93 -3.85
CA ASP A 91 -11.46 6.90 -3.25
C ASP A 91 -12.29 6.09 -4.28
N ASP A 92 -11.98 6.18 -5.58
CA ASP A 92 -12.52 5.31 -6.64
C ASP A 92 -11.93 3.89 -6.56
N LEU A 93 -10.77 3.76 -5.92
CA LEU A 93 -10.09 2.50 -5.66
C LEU A 93 -9.89 2.30 -4.15
N GLN A 94 -10.42 1.20 -3.62
CA GLN A 94 -10.33 0.92 -2.19
C GLN A 94 -8.92 0.47 -1.78
N ILE A 95 -8.31 -0.46 -2.54
CA ILE A 95 -7.04 -1.08 -2.16
C ILE A 95 -6.02 -0.97 -3.28
N VAL A 96 -4.81 -0.53 -2.94
CA VAL A 96 -3.64 -0.70 -3.80
C VAL A 96 -2.81 -1.87 -3.28
N VAL A 97 -2.57 -2.86 -4.13
CA VAL A 97 -1.62 -3.94 -3.88
C VAL A 97 -0.31 -3.56 -4.56
N ALA A 98 0.79 -3.45 -3.83
CA ALA A 98 2.00 -2.85 -4.38
C ALA A 98 3.32 -3.47 -3.92
N THR A 99 4.36 -3.24 -4.73
CA THR A 99 5.74 -3.31 -4.24
C THR A 99 6.17 -1.95 -3.65
N VAL A 100 7.42 -1.85 -3.20
CA VAL A 100 8.04 -0.58 -2.73
C VAL A 100 8.01 0.55 -3.78
N ALA A 101 7.69 0.26 -5.04
CA ALA A 101 7.49 1.28 -6.07
C ALA A 101 6.32 2.25 -5.75
N PHE A 102 5.39 1.86 -4.87
CA PHE A 102 4.31 2.71 -4.38
C PHE A 102 4.67 3.29 -3.01
N GLY A 103 5.15 4.53 -2.97
CA GLY A 103 5.49 5.17 -1.68
C GLY A 103 5.88 6.64 -1.80
N MET A 104 6.78 6.98 -2.72
CA MET A 104 7.16 8.38 -2.95
C MET A 104 5.98 9.17 -3.53
N GLY A 105 5.66 10.31 -2.92
CA GLY A 105 4.63 11.23 -3.42
C GLY A 105 3.18 10.82 -3.14
N ILE A 106 2.94 9.83 -2.26
CA ILE A 106 1.59 9.49 -1.81
C ILE A 106 1.22 10.36 -0.60
N ASN A 107 0.20 11.21 -0.77
CA ASN A 107 -0.36 12.04 0.30
C ASN A 107 -1.88 11.86 0.40
N LYS A 108 -2.30 10.68 0.88
CA LYS A 108 -3.71 10.36 1.14
C LYS A 108 -3.96 10.35 2.66
N PRO A 109 -4.76 11.28 3.22
CA PRO A 109 -4.90 11.43 4.67
C PRO A 109 -5.75 10.32 5.33
N ASN A 110 -6.53 9.58 4.56
CA ASN A 110 -7.53 8.61 5.03
C ASN A 110 -7.16 7.14 4.75
N VAL A 111 -5.87 6.80 4.62
CA VAL A 111 -5.41 5.40 4.60
C VAL A 111 -5.63 4.77 5.98
N ARG A 112 -6.27 3.59 6.05
CA ARG A 112 -6.72 2.94 7.28
C ARG A 112 -6.54 1.42 7.27
#